data_AF-A0A7J3S916-F1
#
_entry.id   AF-A0A7J3S916-F1
#
_cell.length_a   1.000
_cell.length_b   1.000
_cell.length_c   1.000
_cell.angle_alpha   90.00
_cell.angle_beta   90.00
_cell.angle_gamma   90.00
#
_symmetry.space_group_name_H-M   'P 1'
#
loop_
_entity.id
_entity.type
_entity.pdbx_description
1 polymer ?
#
loop_
_entity_poly.entity_id
_entity_poly.type
_entity_poly.pdbx_seq_one_letter_code
_entity_poly.pdbx_strand_id
1 'polypeptide(L)'
;MEATKLIFYFILGGVVVSLTTYFGSEDKGVLAAFIAMFPSVTVLTLSMIYLEVGMRPVLSYLKSLLLLTPAWILYLICLVYIAPRHGFWPALASGVFLYLVIAGLIAFGF
;
A
#
# COMPACT_ATOMS: atom_id res chain seq x y z
N MET A 1 14.67 -18.82 3.66
CA MET A 1 13.30 -18.57 4.16
C MET A 1 12.52 -19.86 4.11
N GLU A 2 11.92 -20.28 5.22
CA GLU A 2 11.10 -21.50 5.28
C GLU A 2 9.78 -21.32 4.50
N ALA A 3 9.39 -22.33 3.71
CA ALA A 3 8.20 -22.30 2.86
C ALA A 3 6.91 -21.98 3.64
N THR A 4 6.83 -22.40 4.91
CA THR A 4 5.71 -22.13 5.81
C THR A 4 5.45 -20.63 5.99
N LYS A 5 6.51 -19.81 6.11
CA LYS A 5 6.36 -18.35 6.26
C LYS A 5 5.81 -17.71 4.99
N LEU A 6 6.27 -18.16 3.83
CA LEU A 6 5.79 -17.67 2.53
C LEU A 6 4.32 -18.01 2.30
N ILE A 7 3.89 -19.23 2.64
CA ILE A 7 2.49 -19.65 2.59
C ILE A 7 1.63 -18.76 3.49
N PHE A 8 2.11 -18.46 4.71
CA PHE A 8 1.39 -17.58 5.62
C PHE A 8 1.22 -16.17 5.06
N TYR A 9 2.28 -15.57 4.49
CA TYR A 9 2.19 -14.23 3.87
C TYR A 9 1.23 -14.23 2.67
N PHE A 10 1.24 -15.30 1.87
CA PHE A 10 0.33 -15.44 0.74
C PHE A 10 -1.13 -15.51 1.20
N ILE A 11 -1.44 -16.34 2.20
CA ILE A 11 -2.79 -16.44 2.77
C ILE A 11 -3.24 -15.10 3.34
N LEU A 12 -2.37 -14.43 4.11
CA LEU A 12 -2.69 -13.15 4.72
C LEU A 12 -3.01 -12.09 3.65
N GLY A 13 -2.19 -11.98 2.61
CA GLY A 13 -2.44 -11.07 1.50
C GLY A 13 -3.73 -11.42 0.74
N GLY A 14 -3.95 -12.71 0.46
CA GLY A 14 -5.16 -13.19 -0.20
C GLY A 14 -6.45 -12.89 0.58
N VAL A 15 -6.42 -13.04 1.91
CA VAL A 15 -7.55 -12.70 2.79
C VAL A 15 -7.86 -11.21 2.74
N VAL A 16 -6.84 -10.35 2.86
CA VAL A 16 -7.03 -8.88 2.80
C VAL A 16 -7.64 -8.48 1.46
N VAL A 17 -7.07 -8.95 0.33
CA VAL A 17 -7.59 -8.62 -1.00
C VAL A 17 -9.02 -9.14 -1.20
N SER A 18 -9.30 -10.36 -0.77
CA SER A 18 -10.63 -10.97 -0.91
C SER A 18 -11.69 -10.22 -0.11
N LEU A 19 -11.40 -9.90 1.16
CA LEU A 19 -12.33 -9.17 2.02
C LEU A 19 -12.52 -7.73 1.56
N THR A 20 -11.45 -7.02 1.19
CA THR A 20 -11.54 -5.67 0.61
C THR A 20 -12.41 -5.67 -0.64
N THR A 21 -12.24 -6.67 -1.52
CA THR A 21 -13.03 -6.77 -2.76
C THR A 21 -14.50 -7.05 -2.44
N TYR A 22 -14.78 -8.02 -1.55
CA TYR A 22 -16.13 -8.38 -1.15
C TYR A 22 -16.90 -7.21 -0.51
N PHE A 23 -16.30 -6.53 0.47
CA PHE A 23 -16.96 -5.38 1.09
C PHE A 23 -16.99 -4.15 0.15
N GLY A 24 -16.03 -4.05 -0.76
CA GLY A 24 -16.02 -3.01 -1.80
C GLY A 24 -17.16 -3.19 -2.80
N SER A 25 -17.51 -4.42 -3.18
CA SER A 25 -18.63 -4.71 -4.07
C SER A 25 -20.01 -4.51 -3.44
N GLU A 26 -20.08 -4.46 -2.10
CA GLU A 26 -21.31 -4.23 -1.32
C GLU A 26 -21.53 -2.73 -0.99
N ASP A 27 -20.87 -1.82 -1.73
CA ASP A 27 -20.85 -0.36 -1.50
C ASP A 27 -20.36 0.07 -0.09
N LYS A 28 -19.74 -0.84 0.68
CA LYS A 28 -19.17 -0.56 2.00
C LYS A 28 -17.74 -0.02 1.88
N GLY A 29 -17.57 1.08 1.14
CA GLY A 29 -16.26 1.63 0.76
C GLY A 29 -15.32 1.92 1.95
N VAL A 30 -15.83 2.48 3.06
CA VAL A 30 -15.01 2.76 4.24
C VAL A 30 -14.50 1.49 4.91
N LEU A 31 -15.34 0.45 5.01
CA LEU A 31 -14.95 -0.84 5.57
C LEU A 31 -13.93 -1.55 4.69
N ALA A 32 -14.14 -1.53 3.37
CA ALA A 32 -13.20 -2.07 2.40
C ALA A 32 -11.83 -1.38 2.50
N ALA A 33 -11.81 -0.04 2.61
CA ALA A 33 -10.60 0.75 2.79
C ALA A 33 -9.90 0.45 4.13
N PHE A 34 -10.64 0.34 5.23
CA PHE A 34 -10.09 -0.05 6.53
C PHE A 34 -9.37 -1.41 6.47
N ILE A 35 -9.99 -2.41 5.82
CA ILE A 35 -9.41 -3.74 5.65
C ILE A 35 -8.15 -3.66 4.75
N ALA A 36 -8.21 -2.90 3.65
CA ALA A 36 -7.09 -2.73 2.73
C ALA A 36 -5.89 -2.04 3.39
N MET A 37 -6.16 -1.10 4.29
CA MET A 37 -5.14 -0.35 5.03
C MET A 37 -4.73 -1.02 6.35
N PHE A 38 -5.25 -2.21 6.66
CA PHE A 38 -4.86 -2.94 7.86
C PHE A 38 -3.32 -3.16 7.82
N PRO A 39 -2.57 -2.69 8.84
CA PRO A 39 -1.11 -2.55 8.77
C PRO A 39 -0.37 -3.89 8.95
N SER A 40 -0.91 -4.98 8.46
CA SER A 40 -0.36 -6.33 8.55
C SER A 40 1.06 -6.44 8.00
N VAL A 41 1.28 -6.01 6.75
CA VAL A 41 2.60 -6.01 6.11
C VAL A 41 3.58 -5.12 6.88
N THR A 42 3.13 -3.93 7.29
CA THR A 42 3.95 -2.99 8.04
C THR A 42 4.37 -3.57 9.39
N VAL A 43 3.44 -4.12 10.18
CA VAL A 43 3.73 -4.75 11.48
C VAL A 43 4.76 -5.86 11.31
N LEU A 44 4.54 -6.78 10.35
CA LEU A 44 5.47 -7.88 10.09
C LEU A 44 6.86 -7.38 9.70
N THR A 45 6.92 -6.40 8.78
CA THR A 45 8.18 -5.84 8.29
C THR A 45 8.94 -5.12 9.41
N LEU A 46 8.25 -4.30 10.20
CA LEU A 46 8.86 -3.60 11.34
C LEU A 46 9.39 -4.58 12.39
N SER A 47 8.63 -5.63 12.71
CA SER A 47 9.08 -6.68 13.63
C SER A 47 10.32 -7.39 13.11
N MET A 48 10.37 -7.74 11.82
CA MET A 48 11.55 -8.40 11.24
C MET A 48 12.78 -7.49 11.26
N ILE A 49 12.65 -6.25 10.80
CA ILE A 49 13.75 -5.28 10.81
C ILE A 49 14.25 -5.07 12.25
N TYR A 50 13.34 -4.94 13.21
CA TYR A 50 13.70 -4.78 14.62
C TYR A 50 14.48 -5.98 15.17
N LEU A 51 14.01 -7.20 14.89
CA LEU A 51 14.62 -8.42 15.36
C LEU A 51 15.99 -8.68 14.72
N GLU A 52 16.21 -8.25 13.48
CA GLU A 52 17.47 -8.46 12.76
C GLU A 52 18.52 -7.37 13.04
N VAL A 53 18.12 -6.09 13.06
CA VAL A 53 19.07 -4.96 13.02
C VAL A 53 18.74 -3.85 14.05
N GLY A 54 17.68 -4.01 14.84
CA GLY A 54 17.32 -3.11 15.94
C GLY A 54 16.55 -1.84 15.54
N MET A 55 16.48 -0.87 16.45
CA MET A 55 15.54 0.27 16.35
C MET A 55 15.92 1.33 15.28
N ARG A 56 17.21 1.54 15.00
CA ARG A 56 17.63 2.62 14.08
C ARG A 56 17.09 2.39 12.64
N PRO A 57 17.24 1.20 12.03
CA PRO A 57 16.67 0.92 10.71
C PRO A 57 15.13 0.95 10.69
N VAL A 58 14.47 0.53 11.78
CA VAL A 58 13.01 0.63 11.94
C VAL A 58 12.54 2.08 11.79
N LEU A 59 13.18 3.01 12.51
CA LEU A 59 12.83 4.43 12.42
C LEU A 59 13.12 5.02 11.05
N SER A 60 14.20 4.59 10.39
CA SER A 60 14.50 5.00 9.02
C SER A 60 13.39 4.56 8.07
N TYR A 61 12.99 3.29 8.14
CA TYR A 61 11.92 2.74 7.31
C TYR A 61 10.58 3.44 7.54
N LEU A 62 10.21 3.70 8.81
CA LEU A 62 8.99 4.46 9.14
C LEU A 62 9.00 5.87 8.56
N LYS A 63 10.13 6.59 8.66
CA LYS A 63 10.27 7.92 8.07
C LYS A 63 10.13 7.87 6.55
N SER A 64 10.72 6.88 5.89
CA SER A 64 10.57 6.67 4.45
C SER A 64 9.12 6.36 4.05
N LEU A 65 8.40 5.56 4.83
CA LEU A 65 6.97 5.32 4.62
C LEU A 65 6.17 6.63 4.70
N LEU A 66 6.41 7.44 5.73
CA LEU A 66 5.76 8.75 5.88
C LEU A 66 6.07 9.68 4.71
N LEU A 67 7.30 9.68 4.20
CA LEU A 67 7.72 10.49 3.07
C LEU A 67 7.06 10.07 1.75
N LEU A 68 6.75 8.78 1.59
CA LEU A 68 6.06 8.25 0.40
C LEU A 68 4.53 8.39 0.48
N THR A 69 3.96 8.57 1.67
CA THR A 69 2.50 8.72 1.87
C THR A 69 1.89 9.84 1.02
N PRO A 70 2.47 11.05 0.87
CA PRO A 70 1.94 12.08 -0.01
C PRO A 70 1.81 11.64 -1.48
N ALA A 71 2.78 10.86 -2.01
CA ALA A 71 2.69 10.33 -3.37
C ALA A 71 1.51 9.37 -3.52
N TRP A 72 1.24 8.55 -2.51
CA TRP A 72 0.08 7.67 -2.47
C TRP A 72 -1.24 8.43 -2.36
N ILE A 73 -1.30 9.52 -1.58
CA ILE A 73 -2.48 10.39 -1.50
C ILE A 73 -2.78 11.01 -2.87
N LEU A 74 -1.75 11.48 -3.59
CA LEU A 74 -1.90 12.03 -4.94
C LEU A 74 -2.42 11.00 -5.94
N TYR A 75 -1.97 9.75 -5.83
CA TYR A 75 -2.53 8.63 -6.58
C TYR A 75 -4.04 8.44 -6.35
N LEU A 76 -4.49 8.46 -5.10
CA LEU A 76 -5.92 8.34 -4.79
C LEU A 76 -6.73 9.53 -5.31
N ILE A 77 -6.20 10.76 -5.15
CA ILE A 77 -6.82 11.97 -5.67
C ILE A 77 -6.99 11.84 -7.19
N CYS A 78 -5.96 11.38 -7.90
CA CYS A 78 -6.01 11.13 -9.33
C CYS A 78 -7.16 10.18 -9.71
N LEU A 79 -7.31 9.05 -8.99
CA LEU A 79 -8.41 8.12 -9.23
C LEU A 79 -9.79 8.76 -9.00
N VAL A 80 -9.98 9.49 -7.90
CA VAL A 80 -11.26 10.14 -7.56
C VAL A 80 -11.70 11.14 -8.63
N TYR A 81 -10.76 11.91 -9.20
CA TYR A 81 -11.10 12.96 -10.19
C TYR A 81 -11.14 12.47 -11.63
N ILE A 82 -10.28 11.52 -12.03
CA ILE A 82 -10.18 11.06 -13.42
C ILE A 82 -11.18 9.94 -13.71
N ALA A 83 -11.44 9.03 -12.76
CA ALA A 83 -12.31 7.88 -13.01
C ALA A 83 -13.74 8.26 -13.44
N PRO A 84 -14.40 9.28 -12.83
CA PRO A 84 -15.74 9.69 -13.27
C PRO A 84 -15.78 10.33 -14.66
N ARG A 85 -14.64 10.84 -15.17
CA ARG A 85 -14.55 11.61 -16.42
C ARG A 85 -14.07 10.78 -17.61
N HIS A 86 -13.10 9.92 -17.37
CA HIS A 86 -12.40 9.14 -18.42
C HIS A 86 -12.55 7.62 -18.24
N GLY A 87 -13.31 7.18 -17.23
CA GLY A 87 -13.47 5.77 -16.89
C GLY A 87 -12.34 5.23 -16.00
N PHE A 88 -12.53 4.01 -15.50
CA PHE A 88 -11.67 3.40 -14.49
C PHE A 88 -10.24 3.10 -15.00
N TRP A 89 -10.10 2.44 -16.15
CA TRP A 89 -8.80 1.98 -16.64
C TRP A 89 -7.82 3.12 -16.95
N PRO A 90 -8.22 4.20 -17.64
CA PRO A 90 -7.33 5.34 -17.85
C PRO A 90 -6.93 6.02 -16.54
N ALA A 91 -7.85 6.14 -15.58
CA ALA A 91 -7.57 6.72 -14.26
C ALA A 91 -6.57 5.87 -13.47
N LEU A 92 -6.69 4.54 -13.54
CA LEU A 92 -5.75 3.62 -12.90
C LEU A 92 -4.35 3.74 -13.51
N ALA A 93 -4.24 3.73 -14.84
CA ALA A 93 -2.97 3.91 -15.53
C ALA A 93 -2.29 5.25 -15.20
N SER A 94 -3.03 6.36 -15.26
CA SER A 94 -2.50 7.69 -14.94
C SER A 94 -2.11 7.82 -13.47
N GLY A 95 -2.90 7.24 -12.56
CA GLY A 95 -2.60 7.25 -11.13
C GLY A 95 -1.33 6.48 -10.82
N VAL A 96 -1.19 5.25 -11.34
CA VAL A 96 0.02 4.43 -11.14
C VAL A 96 1.25 5.13 -11.70
N PHE A 97 1.13 5.72 -12.90
CA PHE A 97 2.21 6.50 -13.50
C PHE A 97 2.62 7.69 -12.62
N LEU A 98 1.64 8.47 -12.13
CA LEU A 98 1.88 9.60 -11.24
C LEU A 98 2.60 9.16 -9.95
N TYR A 99 2.14 8.06 -9.34
CA TYR A 99 2.78 7.49 -8.16
C TYR A 99 4.24 7.14 -8.44
N LEU A 100 4.51 6.39 -9.51
CA LEU A 100 5.87 5.94 -9.85
C LEU A 100 6.82 7.11 -10.09
N VAL A 101 6.36 8.17 -10.76
CA VAL A 101 7.18 9.37 -11.01
C VAL A 101 7.51 10.08 -9.70
N ILE A 102 6.51 10.36 -8.87
CA ILE A 102 6.72 11.12 -7.62
C ILE A 102 7.50 10.28 -6.60
N ALA A 103 7.10 9.03 -6.39
CA ALA A 103 7.78 8.12 -5.49
C ALA A 103 9.22 7.85 -5.96
N GLY A 104 9.45 7.71 -7.27
CA GLY A 104 10.78 7.57 -7.84
C GLY A 104 11.65 8.80 -7.59
N LEU A 105 11.13 10.00 -7.82
CA LEU A 105 11.85 11.25 -7.50
C LEU A 105 12.22 11.34 -6.03
N ILE A 106 11.33 10.92 -5.13
CA ILE A 106 11.59 10.88 -3.68
C ILE A 106 12.64 9.81 -3.33
N ALA A 107 12.52 8.60 -3.91
CA ALA A 107 13.36 7.46 -3.57
C ALA A 107 14.80 7.57 -4.10
N PHE A 108 15.01 8.28 -5.22
CA PHE A 108 16.31 8.42 -5.87
C PHE A 108 16.88 9.85 -5.81
N GLY A 109 16.06 10.83 -5.43
CA GLY A 109 16.45 12.25 -5.33
C GLY A 109 17.00 12.66 -3.96
N PHE A 110 16.97 11.77 -2.98
CA PHE A 110 17.56 11.90 -1.64
C PHE A 110 18.53 10.75 -1.39
#